data_AF-A0A3D4EDA2-F1
#
_entry.id   AF-A0A3D4EDA2-F1
#
_cell.length_a   1.000
_cell.length_b   1.000
_cell.length_c   1.000
_cell.angle_alpha   90.00
_cell.angle_beta   90.00
_cell.angle_gamma   90.00
#
_symmetry.space_group_name_H-M   'P 1'
#
loop_
_entity.id
_entity.type
_entity.pdbx_description
1 polymer ?
#
loop_
_entity_poly.entity_id
_entity_poly.type
_entity_poly.pdbx_seq_one_letter_code
_entity_poly.pdbx_strand_id
1 'polypeptide(L)'
;MKRFFYLLASAALLLSSCSKDEDPYLKINPESLSFDGGATTQSVLIESNTTWEISGTKDWVSINKTSGQGDETINITVIENDGLDRECSLNFTSSATVATLKISQTGRPNLSVSEQALTFDSKAAEKEITLKTNKDWTVQNSCDWITVTPSSGKASDSEQTVKIEVSANTDVDRAGELVFSIGSEGTEKVAVSQSGSVIEYAGVKYGIAKMKDGRVWMTENLRYVPEGFTPSNDLKNVKAGVYYPIVMNSAHTAVEFSTSEDVIKSNGYLYQSEVALGLKVGDLTTVEQAEALEGAQGICPDGWHIPTVNEIVALVGKAVSPIETNENAPYYDKDKKNASLELLNADGFNANAWGAVSIVDNTRTSATLMGFLKTYTEGVASGYICGSSYAGVSYNTKDDTTSGVKNLQFFGFMPMMNNGTFNGSKLSYRIGASVRCVKNQ
;
A
#
# COMPACT_ATOMS: atom_id res chain seq x y z
N MET A 1 -10.74 82.99 -111.24
CA MET A 1 -11.67 82.34 -110.29
C MET A 1 -10.89 81.89 -109.06
N LYS A 2 -11.49 82.07 -107.88
CA LYS A 2 -11.03 81.76 -106.50
C LYS A 2 -10.37 80.36 -106.37
N ARG A 3 -9.47 80.03 -105.43
CA ARG A 3 -9.57 80.10 -103.95
C ARG A 3 -8.20 79.92 -103.26
N PHE A 4 -8.09 80.49 -102.06
CA PHE A 4 -7.05 80.39 -101.02
C PHE A 4 -7.24 79.15 -100.13
N PHE A 5 -6.17 78.61 -99.50
CA PHE A 5 -6.24 77.94 -98.18
C PHE A 5 -4.87 77.93 -97.46
N TYR A 6 -4.92 78.03 -96.12
CA TYR A 6 -3.83 78.28 -95.14
C TYR A 6 -3.31 77.00 -94.43
N LEU A 7 -2.07 77.15 -93.91
CA LEU A 7 -1.31 76.47 -92.84
C LEU A 7 -2.03 75.54 -91.82
N LEU A 8 -1.31 74.52 -91.31
CA LEU A 8 -0.89 74.42 -89.88
C LEU A 8 0.11 73.26 -89.65
N ALA A 9 1.21 73.53 -88.93
CA ALA A 9 2.20 72.53 -88.46
C ALA A 9 2.02 72.30 -86.95
N SER A 10 1.98 71.02 -86.53
CA SER A 10 1.72 70.61 -85.15
C SER A 10 3.03 70.24 -84.44
N ALA A 11 3.30 70.88 -83.30
CA ALA A 11 4.43 70.58 -82.42
C ALA A 11 3.95 69.65 -81.28
N ALA A 12 4.63 68.50 -81.11
CA ALA A 12 4.37 67.56 -80.02
C ALA A 12 5.20 67.95 -78.78
N LEU A 13 4.54 68.31 -77.68
CA LEU A 13 5.14 68.44 -76.35
C LEU A 13 5.17 67.07 -75.66
N LEU A 14 6.36 66.62 -75.27
CA LEU A 14 6.57 65.55 -74.29
C LEU A 14 6.49 66.15 -72.89
N LEU A 15 5.46 65.80 -72.13
CA LEU A 15 5.37 66.09 -70.69
C LEU A 15 5.95 64.91 -69.92
N SER A 16 7.13 65.06 -69.33
CA SER A 16 7.62 64.17 -68.28
C SER A 16 6.88 64.49 -66.97
N SER A 17 5.94 63.63 -66.59
CA SER A 17 5.34 63.65 -65.27
C SER A 17 6.33 63.08 -64.26
N CYS A 18 6.96 63.93 -63.42
CA CYS A 18 7.56 63.47 -62.18
C CYS A 18 6.45 63.20 -61.16
N SER A 19 6.00 61.96 -61.05
CA SER A 19 5.38 61.47 -59.83
C SER A 19 6.43 61.51 -58.72
N LYS A 20 6.13 62.17 -57.59
CA LYS A 20 6.95 62.02 -56.38
C LYS A 20 6.84 60.56 -55.96
N ASP A 21 7.93 59.81 -56.10
CA ASP A 21 8.03 58.48 -55.52
C ASP A 21 7.94 58.63 -53.99
N GLU A 22 6.95 57.98 -53.37
CA GLU A 22 6.85 57.92 -51.92
C GLU A 22 8.00 57.07 -51.37
N ASP A 23 8.60 57.51 -50.26
CA ASP A 23 9.68 56.76 -49.62
C ASP A 23 9.22 55.34 -49.27
N PRO A 24 10.02 54.29 -49.58
CA PRO A 24 9.70 52.92 -49.23
C PRO A 24 9.42 52.74 -47.73
N TYR A 25 8.35 52.04 -47.37
CA TYR A 25 8.04 51.71 -45.97
C TYR A 25 7.49 50.28 -45.83
N LEU A 26 7.65 49.74 -44.61
CA LEU A 26 7.09 48.47 -44.18
C LEU A 26 6.75 48.56 -42.69
N LYS A 27 5.50 48.24 -42.34
CA LYS A 27 5.00 48.13 -40.97
C LYS A 27 4.15 46.88 -40.84
N ILE A 28 4.09 46.34 -39.63
CA ILE A 28 3.20 45.24 -39.29
C ILE A 28 2.37 45.60 -38.05
N ASN A 29 1.13 45.10 -38.01
CA ASN A 29 0.27 45.26 -36.84
C ASN A 29 -0.58 43.99 -36.65
N PRO A 30 -0.48 43.29 -35.50
CA PRO A 30 0.39 43.59 -34.35
C PRO A 30 1.86 43.21 -34.58
N GLU A 31 2.77 43.73 -33.73
CA GLU A 31 4.20 43.34 -33.70
C GLU A 31 4.48 42.08 -32.86
N SER A 32 3.46 41.57 -32.15
CA SER A 32 3.53 40.30 -31.44
C SER A 32 2.21 39.54 -31.48
N LEU A 33 2.29 38.21 -31.50
CA LEU A 33 1.17 37.30 -31.32
C LEU A 33 1.45 36.36 -30.14
N SER A 34 0.44 36.13 -29.31
CA SER A 34 0.50 35.18 -28.19
C SER A 34 -0.60 34.14 -28.34
N PHE A 35 -0.22 32.87 -28.22
CA PHE A 35 -1.08 31.71 -28.39
C PHE A 35 -1.12 30.86 -27.12
N ASP A 36 -2.27 30.22 -26.88
CA ASP A 36 -2.36 29.11 -25.92
C ASP A 36 -1.73 27.83 -26.51
N GLY A 37 -1.65 26.76 -25.73
CA GLY A 37 -1.10 25.48 -26.21
C GLY A 37 -1.94 24.78 -27.29
N GLY A 38 -3.09 25.34 -27.69
CA GLY A 38 -3.94 24.84 -28.76
C GLY A 38 -3.41 25.15 -30.15
N ALA A 39 -3.90 24.42 -31.16
CA ALA A 39 -3.70 24.76 -32.56
C ALA A 39 -4.67 25.89 -32.94
N THR A 40 -4.12 27.07 -33.26
CA THR A 40 -4.91 28.29 -33.43
C THR A 40 -4.32 29.18 -34.53
N THR A 41 -5.15 30.00 -35.18
CA THR A 41 -4.75 30.96 -36.21
C THR A 41 -5.03 32.39 -35.75
N GLN A 42 -4.08 33.30 -35.98
CA GLN A 42 -4.25 34.75 -35.82
C GLN A 42 -3.77 35.48 -37.07
N SER A 43 -4.26 36.71 -37.28
CA SER A 43 -3.94 37.51 -38.48
C SER A 43 -2.99 38.65 -38.17
N VAL A 44 -2.17 39.02 -39.15
CA VAL A 44 -1.26 40.18 -39.11
C VAL A 44 -1.51 41.04 -40.33
N LEU A 45 -1.70 42.34 -40.11
CA LEU A 45 -1.76 43.34 -41.17
C LEU A 45 -0.33 43.79 -41.51
N ILE A 46 0.00 43.79 -42.79
CA ILE A 46 1.21 44.35 -43.37
C ILE A 46 0.81 45.63 -44.08
N GLU A 47 1.49 46.73 -43.78
CA GLU A 47 1.34 48.00 -44.50
C GLU A 47 2.66 48.30 -45.22
N SER A 48 2.63 48.39 -46.56
CA SER A 48 3.82 48.65 -47.37
C SER A 48 3.48 49.24 -48.73
N ASN A 49 4.36 50.08 -49.27
CA ASN A 49 4.31 50.52 -50.67
C ASN A 49 5.28 49.75 -51.58
N THR A 50 5.93 48.69 -51.07
CA THR A 50 6.90 47.87 -51.82
C THR A 50 6.56 46.37 -51.74
N THR A 51 7.36 45.55 -52.42
CA THR A 51 7.31 44.09 -52.27
C THR A 51 7.96 43.67 -50.96
N TRP A 52 7.39 42.65 -50.31
CA TRP A 52 7.89 42.11 -49.06
C TRP A 52 8.00 40.58 -49.10
N GLU A 53 8.90 40.03 -48.27
CA GLU A 53 9.12 38.60 -48.08
C GLU A 53 9.22 38.26 -46.59
N ILE A 54 8.77 37.07 -46.20
CA ILE A 54 8.77 36.58 -44.82
C ILE A 54 9.78 35.45 -44.68
N SER A 55 10.59 35.52 -43.64
CA SER A 55 11.59 34.50 -43.29
C SER A 55 11.57 34.20 -41.78
N GLY A 56 12.25 33.12 -41.37
CA GLY A 56 12.37 32.75 -39.95
C GLY A 56 11.29 31.78 -39.44
N THR A 57 10.44 31.25 -40.33
CA THR A 57 9.39 30.29 -39.99
C THR A 57 9.94 29.04 -39.32
N LYS A 58 9.32 28.63 -38.22
CA LYS A 58 9.57 27.36 -37.53
C LYS A 58 8.61 26.28 -38.03
N ASP A 59 8.97 25.02 -37.85
CA ASP A 59 8.16 23.85 -38.21
C ASP A 59 6.76 23.84 -37.57
N TRP A 60 6.61 24.46 -36.39
CA TRP A 60 5.35 24.60 -35.69
C TRP A 60 4.51 25.83 -36.10
N VAL A 61 4.98 26.65 -37.05
CA VAL A 61 4.28 27.85 -37.58
C VAL A 61 4.01 27.68 -39.08
N SER A 62 2.77 27.89 -39.51
CA SER A 62 2.36 27.93 -40.91
C SER A 62 1.84 29.32 -41.29
N ILE A 63 2.21 29.78 -42.48
CA ILE A 63 1.85 31.09 -43.02
C ILE A 63 1.18 30.87 -44.37
N ASN A 64 -0.01 31.46 -44.57
CA ASN A 64 -0.75 31.28 -45.83
C ASN A 64 -0.07 31.94 -47.05
N LYS A 65 0.76 32.97 -46.82
CA LYS A 65 1.50 33.69 -47.86
C LYS A 65 2.83 34.22 -47.34
N THR A 66 3.94 33.89 -47.99
CA THR A 66 5.30 34.27 -47.54
C THR A 66 5.94 35.40 -48.34
N SER A 67 5.28 35.92 -49.37
CA SER A 67 5.70 37.11 -50.11
C SER A 67 4.51 37.83 -50.72
N GLY A 68 4.63 39.13 -50.96
CA GLY A 68 3.54 39.94 -51.49
C GLY A 68 3.99 41.34 -51.87
N GLN A 69 3.01 42.19 -52.17
CA GLN A 69 3.22 43.58 -52.56
C GLN A 69 2.07 44.42 -52.02
N GLY A 70 2.38 45.61 -51.51
CA GLY A 70 1.34 46.47 -50.97
C GLY A 70 0.85 46.01 -49.61
N ASP A 71 -0.23 46.64 -49.15
CA ASP A 71 -0.92 46.28 -47.93
C ASP A 71 -1.61 44.92 -48.07
N GLU A 72 -1.45 44.05 -47.07
CA GLU A 72 -2.07 42.73 -47.08
C GLU A 72 -2.30 42.19 -45.66
N THR A 73 -3.32 41.36 -45.49
CA THR A 73 -3.52 40.61 -44.25
C THR A 73 -3.13 39.15 -44.47
N ILE A 74 -2.23 38.64 -43.63
CA ILE A 74 -1.81 37.24 -43.65
C ILE A 74 -2.30 36.51 -42.40
N ASN A 75 -2.39 35.19 -42.49
CA ASN A 75 -2.75 34.32 -41.39
C ASN A 75 -1.53 33.53 -40.92
N ILE A 76 -1.26 33.59 -39.62
CA ILE A 76 -0.26 32.83 -38.90
C ILE A 76 -0.97 31.75 -38.11
N THR A 77 -0.67 30.48 -38.41
CA THR A 77 -1.25 29.31 -37.72
C THR A 77 -0.17 28.60 -36.93
N VAL A 78 -0.43 28.29 -35.67
CA VAL A 78 0.44 27.45 -34.84
C VAL A 78 -0.18 26.06 -34.66
N ILE A 79 0.66 25.01 -34.61
CA ILE A 79 0.21 23.68 -34.20
C ILE A 79 0.10 23.60 -32.66
N GLU A 80 -0.49 22.53 -32.13
CA GLU A 80 -0.54 22.32 -30.67
C GLU A 80 0.86 22.18 -30.06
N ASN A 81 0.98 22.52 -28.77
CA ASN A 81 2.24 22.48 -28.03
C ASN A 81 2.08 21.69 -26.72
N ASP A 82 2.43 20.41 -26.72
CA ASP A 82 2.40 19.58 -25.50
C ASP A 82 3.74 19.60 -24.70
N GLY A 83 4.73 20.36 -25.17
CA GLY A 83 6.02 20.56 -24.49
C GLY A 83 6.04 21.84 -23.66
N LEU A 84 7.24 22.36 -23.38
CA LEU A 84 7.43 23.66 -22.75
C LEU A 84 6.96 24.83 -23.62
N ASP A 85 6.79 26.01 -23.00
CA ASP A 85 6.54 27.26 -23.70
C ASP A 85 7.61 27.49 -24.79
N ARG A 86 7.18 27.92 -25.97
CA ARG A 86 8.05 28.11 -27.14
C ARG A 86 7.84 29.47 -27.80
N GLU A 87 8.91 30.00 -28.38
CA GLU A 87 8.91 31.29 -29.07
C GLU A 87 9.70 31.27 -30.37
N CYS A 88 9.31 32.13 -31.31
CA CYS A 88 10.11 32.44 -32.50
C CYS A 88 9.85 33.87 -32.99
N SER A 89 10.68 34.30 -33.93
CA SER A 89 10.51 35.58 -34.61
C SER A 89 10.43 35.37 -36.11
N LEU A 90 9.46 36.03 -36.75
CA LEU A 90 9.37 36.12 -38.20
C LEU A 90 9.89 37.49 -38.64
N ASN A 91 10.71 37.51 -39.68
CA ASN A 91 11.24 38.74 -40.25
C ASN A 91 10.55 39.02 -41.59
N PHE A 92 9.95 40.20 -41.68
CA PHE A 92 9.35 40.76 -42.88
C PHE A 92 10.36 41.72 -43.49
N THR A 93 10.83 41.42 -44.69
CA THR A 93 11.87 42.20 -45.37
C THR A 93 11.29 42.87 -46.60
N SER A 94 11.54 44.17 -46.74
CA SER A 94 11.27 44.94 -47.97
C SER A 94 12.57 45.58 -48.47
N SER A 95 12.51 46.28 -49.61
CA SER A 95 13.63 47.11 -50.07
C SER A 95 13.92 48.31 -49.13
N ALA A 96 12.99 48.64 -48.24
CA ALA A 96 13.10 49.76 -47.30
C ALA A 96 13.78 49.34 -45.98
N THR A 97 13.16 48.40 -45.28
CA THR A 97 13.40 48.07 -43.87
C THR A 97 13.00 46.62 -43.57
N VAL A 98 13.37 46.15 -42.36
CA VAL A 98 12.92 44.88 -41.78
C VAL A 98 11.96 45.16 -40.62
N ALA A 99 10.81 44.50 -40.61
CA ALA A 99 9.92 44.44 -39.45
C ALA A 99 9.94 43.03 -38.84
N THR A 100 9.84 42.91 -37.52
CA THR A 100 9.93 41.62 -36.82
C THR A 100 8.65 41.35 -36.04
N LEU A 101 8.01 40.21 -36.31
CA LEU A 101 6.89 39.70 -35.53
C LEU A 101 7.38 38.70 -34.50
N LYS A 102 7.11 38.94 -33.22
CA LYS A 102 7.36 37.97 -32.15
C LYS A 102 6.16 37.03 -31.99
N ILE A 103 6.40 35.73 -31.99
CA ILE A 103 5.37 34.71 -31.74
C ILE A 103 5.75 33.96 -30.47
N SER A 104 4.84 33.94 -29.49
CA SER A 104 4.95 33.09 -28.31
C SER A 104 3.75 32.14 -28.22
N GLN A 105 4.00 30.90 -27.81
CA GLN A 105 2.98 29.90 -27.58
C GLN A 105 3.24 29.17 -26.26
N THR A 106 2.25 29.15 -25.38
CA THR A 106 2.35 28.40 -24.12
C THR A 106 2.28 26.89 -24.37
N GLY A 107 2.84 26.09 -23.45
CA GLY A 107 2.60 24.65 -23.39
C GLY A 107 1.19 24.35 -22.87
N ARG A 108 0.48 23.44 -23.55
CA ARG A 108 -0.79 22.88 -23.09
C ARG A 108 -0.53 22.10 -21.80
N PRO A 109 -1.20 22.42 -20.68
CA PRO A 109 -0.88 21.81 -19.39
C PRO A 109 -0.97 20.28 -19.43
N ASN A 110 0.08 19.62 -18.95
CA ASN A 110 0.08 18.18 -18.73
C ASN A 110 0.60 17.83 -17.33
N LEU A 111 0.06 16.76 -16.77
CA LEU A 111 0.46 16.23 -15.48
C LEU A 111 0.18 14.74 -15.47
N SER A 112 1.19 13.92 -15.20
CA SER A 112 1.02 12.48 -15.06
C SER A 112 2.01 11.90 -14.05
N VAL A 113 1.55 10.93 -13.27
CA VAL A 113 2.36 10.16 -12.31
C VAL A 113 2.42 8.69 -12.71
N SER A 114 3.50 8.00 -12.39
CA SER A 114 3.70 6.59 -12.75
C SER A 114 2.80 5.61 -11.98
N GLU A 115 2.41 5.97 -10.76
CA GLU A 115 1.59 5.14 -9.87
C GLU A 115 0.50 5.98 -9.20
N GLN A 116 -0.73 5.47 -9.20
CA GLN A 116 -1.87 6.12 -8.53
C GLN A 116 -2.14 5.57 -7.12
N ALA A 117 -1.46 4.48 -6.73
CA ALA A 117 -1.63 3.86 -5.42
C ALA A 117 -0.33 3.22 -4.92
N LEU A 118 0.05 3.54 -3.68
CA LEU A 118 1.20 2.97 -2.99
C LEU A 118 0.76 2.20 -1.75
N THR A 119 1.31 1.00 -1.58
CA THR A 119 1.11 0.16 -0.40
C THR A 119 2.42 0.01 0.38
N PHE A 120 2.34 0.10 1.70
CA PHE A 120 3.46 -0.09 2.62
C PHE A 120 3.09 -1.06 3.75
N ASP A 121 4.07 -1.83 4.21
CA ASP A 121 3.96 -2.56 5.48
C ASP A 121 4.08 -1.57 6.66
N SER A 122 3.89 -2.05 7.89
CA SER A 122 3.90 -1.21 9.11
C SER A 122 5.27 -0.58 9.45
N LYS A 123 6.35 -1.01 8.79
CA LYS A 123 7.69 -0.46 8.99
C LYS A 123 7.87 0.86 8.23
N ALA A 124 8.83 1.66 8.68
CA ALA A 124 9.29 2.81 7.91
C ALA A 124 9.92 2.33 6.59
N ALA A 125 9.57 2.99 5.49
CA ALA A 125 9.98 2.60 4.14
C ALA A 125 9.84 3.76 3.17
N GLU A 126 10.43 3.63 1.99
CA GLU A 126 10.36 4.62 0.92
C GLU A 126 10.07 3.96 -0.43
N LYS A 127 9.42 4.71 -1.31
CA LYS A 127 9.21 4.37 -2.72
C LYS A 127 9.45 5.61 -3.58
N GLU A 128 9.86 5.39 -4.82
CA GLU A 128 10.00 6.45 -5.82
C GLU A 128 8.91 6.29 -6.88
N ILE A 129 8.34 7.41 -7.31
CA ILE A 129 7.47 7.48 -8.49
C ILE A 129 8.05 8.49 -9.48
N THR A 130 7.68 8.36 -10.75
CA THR A 130 8.00 9.37 -11.77
C THR A 130 6.82 10.28 -12.03
N LEU A 131 7.14 11.54 -12.34
CA LEU A 131 6.24 12.64 -12.62
C LEU A 131 6.65 13.26 -13.97
N LYS A 132 5.69 13.51 -14.86
CA LYS A 132 5.91 14.27 -16.09
C LYS A 132 4.94 15.44 -16.15
N THR A 133 5.49 16.65 -16.33
CA THR A 133 4.72 17.90 -16.37
C THR A 133 5.51 19.00 -17.08
N ASN A 134 4.85 19.73 -17.97
CA ASN A 134 5.35 20.95 -18.61
C ASN A 134 5.02 22.23 -17.85
N LYS A 135 4.45 22.11 -16.64
CA LYS A 135 4.20 23.21 -15.70
C LYS A 135 4.97 22.99 -14.40
N ASP A 136 5.27 24.10 -13.73
CA ASP A 136 5.74 24.08 -12.34
C ASP A 136 4.71 23.34 -11.47
N TRP A 137 5.18 22.53 -10.53
CA TRP A 137 4.32 21.63 -9.78
C TRP A 137 4.60 21.67 -8.28
N THR A 138 3.59 21.28 -7.51
CA THR A 138 3.65 21.14 -6.05
C THR A 138 2.93 19.86 -5.61
N VAL A 139 3.29 19.35 -4.44
CA VAL A 139 2.62 18.21 -3.80
C VAL A 139 2.01 18.65 -2.49
N GLN A 140 0.69 18.54 -2.38
CA GLN A 140 -0.01 18.69 -1.12
C GLN A 140 -0.02 17.35 -0.39
N ASN A 141 0.44 17.37 0.86
CA ASN A 141 0.42 16.25 1.78
C ASN A 141 -0.24 16.68 3.09
N SER A 142 -1.36 16.03 3.46
CA SER A 142 -2.05 16.26 4.73
C SER A 142 -1.70 15.24 5.81
N CYS A 143 -0.81 14.29 5.52
CA CYS A 143 -0.42 13.21 6.42
C CYS A 143 0.96 13.50 7.00
N ASP A 144 1.02 13.71 8.31
CA ASP A 144 2.26 13.93 9.08
C ASP A 144 3.23 12.73 9.01
N TRP A 145 2.70 11.54 8.76
CA TRP A 145 3.44 10.30 8.66
C TRP A 145 4.04 10.03 7.27
N ILE A 146 3.74 10.87 6.27
CA ILE A 146 4.31 10.81 4.92
C ILE A 146 5.27 11.99 4.73
N THR A 147 6.43 11.75 4.13
CA THR A 147 7.37 12.78 3.68
C THR A 147 7.55 12.67 2.17
N VAL A 148 7.50 13.79 1.45
CA VAL A 148 7.65 13.83 -0.02
C VAL A 148 8.83 14.72 -0.39
N THR A 149 9.78 14.17 -1.18
CA THR A 149 10.97 14.88 -1.62
C THR A 149 11.25 14.65 -3.11
N PRO A 150 11.31 15.70 -3.96
CA PRO A 150 10.93 17.08 -3.64
C PRO A 150 9.40 17.25 -3.56
N SER A 151 8.92 18.21 -2.77
CA SER A 151 7.49 18.57 -2.68
C SER A 151 7.05 19.64 -3.68
N SER A 152 7.98 20.12 -4.51
CA SER A 152 7.72 21.04 -5.62
C SER A 152 8.85 20.95 -6.64
N GLY A 153 8.57 21.27 -7.89
CA GLY A 153 9.58 21.31 -8.94
C GLY A 153 9.19 22.19 -10.11
N LYS A 154 10.10 22.29 -11.07
CA LYS A 154 9.92 23.13 -12.26
C LYS A 154 9.36 22.32 -13.42
N ALA A 155 8.76 23.02 -14.37
CA ALA A 155 8.39 22.47 -15.67
C ALA A 155 9.59 21.77 -16.34
N SER A 156 9.37 20.59 -16.93
CA SER A 156 10.41 19.81 -17.60
C SER A 156 9.82 18.89 -18.66
N ASP A 157 10.46 18.79 -19.83
CA ASP A 157 10.10 17.81 -20.85
C ASP A 157 10.52 16.37 -20.48
N SER A 158 11.48 16.23 -19.57
CA SER A 158 11.94 14.96 -19.01
C SER A 158 11.15 14.56 -17.77
N GLU A 159 11.06 13.26 -17.51
CA GLU A 159 10.50 12.71 -16.26
C GLU A 159 11.32 13.18 -15.04
N GLN A 160 10.60 13.45 -13.96
CA GLN A 160 11.13 13.88 -12.66
C GLN A 160 10.84 12.80 -11.62
N THR A 161 11.81 12.48 -10.77
CA THR A 161 11.62 11.49 -9.68
C THR A 161 11.14 12.18 -8.41
N VAL A 162 10.13 11.60 -7.77
CA VAL A 162 9.61 12.02 -6.47
C VAL A 162 9.68 10.86 -5.49
N LYS A 163 10.40 11.05 -4.39
CA LYS A 163 10.56 10.08 -3.31
C LYS A 163 9.47 10.29 -2.26
N ILE A 164 8.81 9.20 -1.87
CA ILE A 164 7.73 9.16 -0.89
C ILE A 164 8.15 8.23 0.23
N GLU A 165 8.33 8.79 1.43
CA GLU A 165 8.77 8.10 2.62
C GLU A 165 7.63 8.02 3.62
N VAL A 166 7.45 6.87 4.27
CA VAL A 166 6.46 6.68 5.34
C VAL A 166 7.18 6.39 6.65
N SER A 167 6.72 7.00 7.74
CA SER A 167 7.14 6.61 9.10
C SER A 167 6.56 5.24 9.47
N ALA A 168 7.13 4.58 10.48
CA ALA A 168 6.57 3.34 10.99
C ALA A 168 5.14 3.57 11.53
N ASN A 169 4.22 2.65 11.26
CA ASN A 169 2.86 2.65 11.77
C ASN A 169 2.74 1.68 12.95
N THR A 170 2.74 2.22 14.16
CA THR A 170 2.58 1.45 15.40
C THR A 170 1.13 1.30 15.85
N ASP A 171 0.17 1.68 15.02
CA ASP A 171 -1.26 1.60 15.29
C ASP A 171 -1.96 0.72 14.23
N VAL A 172 -3.27 0.85 14.09
CA VAL A 172 -4.09 0.21 13.06
C VAL A 172 -3.75 0.72 11.65
N ASP A 173 -4.23 0.01 10.62
CA ASP A 173 -4.09 0.40 9.21
C ASP A 173 -4.45 1.88 9.00
N ARG A 174 -3.63 2.61 8.24
CA ARG A 174 -3.84 4.04 7.93
C ARG A 174 -3.72 4.31 6.44
N ALA A 175 -4.41 5.35 5.99
CA ALA A 175 -4.40 5.78 4.60
C ALA A 175 -4.25 7.31 4.49
N GLY A 176 -3.69 7.74 3.37
CA GLY A 176 -3.44 9.12 3.02
C GLY A 176 -3.58 9.34 1.51
N GLU A 177 -3.61 10.60 1.10
CA GLU A 177 -3.66 10.98 -0.31
C GLU A 177 -2.65 12.10 -0.54
N LEU A 178 -1.80 11.93 -1.55
CA LEU A 178 -0.92 12.97 -2.06
C LEU A 178 -1.56 13.59 -3.29
N VAL A 179 -1.64 14.91 -3.34
CA VAL A 179 -2.19 15.64 -4.48
C VAL A 179 -1.07 16.38 -5.19
N PHE A 180 -0.71 15.91 -6.38
CA PHE A 180 0.19 16.59 -7.29
C PHE A 180 -0.62 17.65 -8.04
N SER A 181 -0.13 18.89 -8.07
CA SER A 181 -0.86 20.02 -8.66
C SER A 181 0.06 20.87 -9.51
N ILE A 182 -0.45 21.27 -10.68
CA ILE A 182 0.11 22.32 -11.54
C ILE A 182 -0.71 23.61 -11.42
N GLY A 183 -1.07 23.98 -10.18
CA GLY A 183 -1.97 25.09 -9.88
C GLY A 183 -3.42 24.77 -10.23
N SER A 184 -4.13 25.74 -10.82
CA SER A 184 -5.52 25.55 -11.26
C SER A 184 -5.66 24.79 -12.58
N GLU A 185 -4.55 24.43 -13.23
CA GLU A 185 -4.55 23.82 -14.57
C GLU A 185 -4.75 22.29 -14.53
N GLY A 186 -4.50 21.65 -13.39
CA GLY A 186 -4.65 20.21 -13.26
C GLY A 186 -4.13 19.63 -11.95
N THR A 187 -4.64 18.45 -11.59
CA THR A 187 -4.21 17.69 -10.42
C THR A 187 -4.20 16.19 -10.70
N GLU A 188 -3.26 15.48 -10.10
CA GLU A 188 -3.19 14.01 -10.04
C GLU A 188 -3.10 13.55 -8.59
N LYS A 189 -3.65 12.37 -8.27
CA LYS A 189 -3.80 11.90 -6.90
C LYS A 189 -3.16 10.54 -6.70
N VAL A 190 -2.26 10.44 -5.72
CA VAL A 190 -1.64 9.18 -5.33
C VAL A 190 -2.17 8.76 -3.97
N ALA A 191 -2.95 7.67 -3.94
CA ALA A 191 -3.40 7.06 -2.70
C ALA A 191 -2.23 6.35 -2.00
N VAL A 192 -2.08 6.54 -0.70
CA VAL A 192 -1.05 5.86 0.10
C VAL A 192 -1.74 5.07 1.19
N SER A 193 -1.50 3.77 1.24
CA SER A 193 -2.00 2.88 2.29
C SER A 193 -0.83 2.24 3.02
N GLN A 194 -0.90 2.22 4.35
CA GLN A 194 0.11 1.61 5.19
C GLN A 194 -0.55 0.70 6.22
N SER A 195 -0.13 -0.57 6.22
CA SER A 195 -0.59 -1.54 7.21
C SER A 195 -0.20 -1.12 8.63
N GLY A 196 -1.03 -1.46 9.59
CA GLY A 196 -0.79 -1.28 11.01
C GLY A 196 0.08 -2.38 11.60
N SER A 197 0.68 -2.11 12.76
CA SER A 197 1.27 -3.15 13.62
C SER A 197 0.30 -3.61 14.72
N VAL A 198 -0.94 -3.13 14.70
CA VAL A 198 -1.97 -3.41 15.70
C VAL A 198 -3.32 -3.66 15.02
N ILE A 199 -4.15 -4.49 15.66
CA ILE A 199 -5.59 -4.59 15.40
C ILE A 199 -6.38 -4.26 16.67
N GLU A 200 -7.56 -3.67 16.53
CA GLU A 200 -8.49 -3.50 17.63
C GLU A 200 -9.59 -4.56 17.57
N TYR A 201 -9.78 -5.28 18.67
CA TYR A 201 -10.81 -6.30 18.79
C TYR A 201 -11.37 -6.34 20.21
N ALA A 202 -12.70 -6.32 20.34
CA ALA A 202 -13.40 -6.29 21.61
C ALA A 202 -12.91 -5.17 22.57
N GLY A 203 -12.62 -3.98 22.02
CA GLY A 203 -12.13 -2.83 22.79
C GLY A 203 -10.68 -2.94 23.26
N VAL A 204 -9.92 -3.92 22.75
CA VAL A 204 -8.52 -4.16 23.10
C VAL A 204 -7.66 -4.10 21.84
N LYS A 205 -6.53 -3.42 21.93
CA LYS A 205 -5.49 -3.42 20.89
C LYS A 205 -4.59 -4.64 21.04
N TYR A 206 -4.33 -5.33 19.93
CA TYR A 206 -3.45 -6.49 19.84
C TYR A 206 -2.35 -6.25 18.82
N GLY A 207 -1.11 -6.59 19.18
CA GLY A 207 0.01 -6.57 18.22
C GLY A 207 -0.19 -7.57 17.08
N ILE A 208 0.22 -7.18 15.88
CA ILE A 208 0.27 -8.05 14.69
C ILE A 208 1.60 -7.90 13.95
N ALA A 209 2.05 -8.96 13.30
CA ALA A 209 3.26 -8.93 12.48
C ALA A 209 3.11 -9.81 11.25
N LYS A 210 3.63 -9.33 10.12
CA LYS A 210 3.83 -10.14 8.92
C LYS A 210 5.10 -10.97 9.11
N MET A 211 4.95 -12.27 9.25
CA MET A 211 6.05 -13.19 9.46
C MET A 211 6.68 -13.58 8.10
N LYS A 212 7.85 -14.22 8.14
CA LYS A 212 8.59 -14.60 6.91
C LYS A 212 7.89 -15.68 6.07
N ASP A 213 6.83 -16.30 6.58
CA ASP A 213 5.95 -17.18 5.79
C ASP A 213 4.93 -16.39 4.93
N GLY A 214 4.98 -15.05 5.00
CA GLY A 214 4.13 -14.13 4.26
C GLY A 214 2.79 -13.82 4.92
N ARG A 215 2.44 -14.51 6.01
CA ARG A 215 1.15 -14.33 6.71
C ARG A 215 1.26 -13.28 7.81
N VAL A 216 0.12 -12.68 8.13
CA VAL A 216 0.00 -11.76 9.27
C VAL A 216 -0.55 -12.53 10.46
N TRP A 217 0.21 -12.52 11.55
CA TRP A 217 -0.10 -13.24 12.79
C TRP A 217 -0.35 -12.25 13.92
N MET A 218 -1.26 -12.59 14.83
CA MET A 218 -1.31 -11.94 16.14
C MET A 218 -0.03 -12.27 16.90
N THR A 219 0.59 -11.25 17.50
CA THR A 219 1.82 -11.37 18.29
C THR A 219 1.56 -11.34 19.79
N GLU A 220 0.29 -11.23 20.18
CA GLU A 220 -0.20 -11.31 21.55
C GLU A 220 -1.28 -12.38 21.66
N ASN A 221 -1.38 -12.99 22.85
CA ASN A 221 -2.45 -13.94 23.12
C ASN A 221 -3.77 -13.23 23.34
N LEU A 222 -4.86 -13.89 22.92
CA LEU A 222 -6.19 -13.32 23.00
C LEU A 222 -6.65 -13.13 24.46
N ARG A 223 -7.25 -11.98 24.74
CA ARG A 223 -7.81 -11.58 26.05
C ARG A 223 -9.34 -11.45 26.00
N TYR A 224 -9.96 -11.88 24.92
CA TYR A 224 -11.39 -11.81 24.71
C TYR A 224 -12.11 -12.92 25.49
N VAL A 225 -13.09 -12.55 26.32
CA VAL A 225 -13.95 -13.52 27.00
C VAL A 225 -15.26 -13.62 26.22
N PRO A 226 -15.58 -14.77 25.60
CA PRO A 226 -16.83 -14.92 24.85
C PRO A 226 -18.06 -14.78 25.76
N GLU A 227 -19.17 -14.34 25.19
CA GLU A 227 -20.43 -14.19 25.93
C GLU A 227 -20.84 -15.50 26.62
N GLY A 228 -21.28 -15.39 27.87
CA GLY A 228 -21.70 -16.54 28.68
C GLY A 228 -20.56 -17.29 29.36
N PHE A 229 -19.30 -16.90 29.17
CA PHE A 229 -18.15 -17.46 29.87
C PHE A 229 -17.65 -16.54 30.99
N THR A 230 -17.03 -17.15 32.00
CA THR A 230 -16.30 -16.46 33.05
C THR A 230 -15.01 -17.22 33.28
N PRO A 231 -13.82 -16.57 33.20
CA PRO A 231 -12.56 -17.25 33.42
C PRO A 231 -12.51 -17.94 34.79
N SER A 232 -12.10 -19.21 34.81
CA SER A 232 -11.97 -20.00 36.02
C SER A 232 -10.51 -20.10 36.48
N ASN A 233 -10.32 -20.12 37.80
CA ASN A 233 -9.09 -20.56 38.47
C ASN A 233 -9.33 -21.81 39.34
N ASP A 234 -10.48 -22.47 39.18
CA ASP A 234 -10.82 -23.72 39.87
C ASP A 234 -10.51 -24.92 38.96
N LEU A 235 -9.54 -25.74 39.37
CA LEU A 235 -9.16 -26.96 38.66
C LEU A 235 -10.26 -28.04 38.68
N LYS A 236 -11.25 -27.95 39.56
CA LYS A 236 -12.41 -28.86 39.54
C LYS A 236 -13.44 -28.45 38.48
N ASN A 237 -13.42 -27.20 38.03
CA ASN A 237 -14.29 -26.73 36.96
C ASN A 237 -13.71 -27.10 35.59
N VAL A 238 -13.74 -28.39 35.24
CA VAL A 238 -13.25 -28.93 33.96
C VAL A 238 -14.10 -28.54 32.74
N LYS A 239 -15.20 -27.81 32.96
CA LYS A 239 -16.10 -27.30 31.93
C LYS A 239 -16.12 -25.77 31.86
N ALA A 240 -15.13 -25.10 32.44
CA ALA A 240 -15.09 -23.64 32.48
C ALA A 240 -15.00 -23.00 31.08
N GLY A 241 -14.42 -23.68 30.10
CA GLY A 241 -14.20 -23.14 28.76
C GLY A 241 -13.05 -22.13 28.66
N VAL A 242 -12.96 -21.22 29.64
CA VAL A 242 -11.94 -20.19 29.75
C VAL A 242 -11.32 -20.24 31.14
N TYR A 243 -9.99 -20.13 31.22
CA TYR A 243 -9.23 -20.11 32.45
C TYR A 243 -8.31 -18.88 32.51
N TYR A 244 -8.02 -18.44 33.73
CA TYR A 244 -7.01 -17.41 33.96
C TYR A 244 -5.62 -17.88 33.51
N PRO A 245 -4.71 -16.96 33.14
CA PRO A 245 -3.33 -17.31 32.86
C PRO A 245 -2.65 -17.90 34.09
N ILE A 246 -1.54 -18.60 33.84
CA ILE A 246 -0.70 -19.15 34.90
C ILE A 246 0.66 -18.46 34.94
N VAL A 247 1.27 -18.47 36.11
CA VAL A 247 2.60 -17.93 36.39
C VAL A 247 3.38 -18.90 37.27
N MET A 248 4.69 -18.73 37.35
CA MET A 248 5.49 -19.38 38.38
C MET A 248 5.09 -18.85 39.76
N ASN A 249 4.91 -19.74 40.72
CA ASN A 249 4.65 -19.34 42.10
C ASN A 249 5.90 -18.67 42.71
N SER A 250 5.71 -17.88 43.78
CA SER A 250 6.82 -17.15 44.41
C SER A 250 7.94 -18.04 44.97
N ALA A 251 7.65 -19.32 45.22
CA ALA A 251 8.65 -20.30 45.68
C ALA A 251 9.46 -20.94 44.52
N HIS A 252 9.07 -20.68 43.27
CA HIS A 252 9.64 -21.27 42.05
C HIS A 252 9.62 -22.82 42.07
N THR A 253 8.59 -23.39 42.69
CA THR A 253 8.41 -24.86 42.85
C THR A 253 7.21 -25.41 42.11
N ALA A 254 6.32 -24.55 41.63
CA ALA A 254 5.14 -24.90 40.85
C ALA A 254 4.65 -23.70 40.03
N VAL A 255 3.63 -23.93 39.22
CA VAL A 255 2.84 -22.88 38.57
C VAL A 255 1.48 -22.73 39.28
N GLU A 256 0.91 -21.55 39.22
CA GLU A 256 -0.40 -21.22 39.79
C GLU A 256 -1.16 -20.23 38.90
N PHE A 257 -2.48 -20.14 39.08
CA PHE A 257 -3.30 -19.15 38.37
C PHE A 257 -3.00 -17.73 38.85
N SER A 258 -3.13 -16.77 37.94
CA SER A 258 -3.08 -15.34 38.27
C SER A 258 -4.29 -14.61 37.70
N THR A 259 -4.95 -13.81 38.54
CA THR A 259 -6.06 -12.93 38.15
C THR A 259 -5.59 -11.48 37.95
N SER A 260 -4.27 -11.24 37.94
CA SER A 260 -3.70 -9.90 37.75
C SER A 260 -3.97 -9.40 36.33
N GLU A 261 -4.44 -8.15 36.21
CA GLU A 261 -4.68 -7.50 34.92
C GLU A 261 -3.40 -7.42 34.06
N ASP A 262 -2.25 -7.15 34.67
CA ASP A 262 -0.96 -7.10 33.97
C ASP A 262 -0.58 -8.48 33.40
N VAL A 263 -0.84 -9.55 34.16
CA VAL A 263 -0.57 -10.91 33.72
C VAL A 263 -1.55 -11.33 32.62
N ILE A 264 -2.81 -10.94 32.73
CA ILE A 264 -3.81 -11.16 31.66
C ILE A 264 -3.39 -10.40 30.40
N LYS A 265 -2.90 -9.17 30.54
CA LYS A 265 -2.38 -8.37 29.43
C LYS A 265 -1.23 -9.07 28.73
N SER A 266 -0.25 -9.60 29.48
CA SER A 266 0.95 -10.22 28.92
C SER A 266 0.72 -11.64 28.39
N ASN A 267 -0.13 -12.44 29.05
CA ASN A 267 -0.22 -13.88 28.80
C ASN A 267 -1.53 -14.29 28.08
N GLY A 268 -2.54 -13.42 28.06
CA GLY A 268 -3.87 -13.77 27.57
C GLY A 268 -4.62 -14.72 28.51
N TYR A 269 -5.82 -15.14 28.10
CA TYR A 269 -6.52 -16.24 28.76
C TYR A 269 -6.15 -17.59 28.13
N LEU A 270 -6.54 -18.67 28.82
CA LEU A 270 -6.39 -20.04 28.35
C LEU A 270 -7.78 -20.60 27.99
N TYR A 271 -7.95 -21.06 26.76
CA TYR A 271 -9.24 -21.48 26.21
C TYR A 271 -9.22 -22.99 25.93
N GLN A 272 -10.30 -23.67 26.31
CA GLN A 272 -10.56 -25.02 25.78
C GLN A 272 -10.72 -24.93 24.26
N SER A 273 -10.22 -25.92 23.51
CA SER A 273 -10.24 -25.84 22.03
C SER A 273 -11.65 -25.70 21.49
N GLU A 274 -12.67 -26.30 22.12
CA GLU A 274 -14.08 -26.07 21.76
C GLU A 274 -14.43 -24.58 21.76
N VAL A 275 -14.11 -23.90 22.86
CA VAL A 275 -14.38 -22.46 23.01
C VAL A 275 -13.53 -21.65 22.06
N ALA A 276 -12.25 -21.99 21.89
CA ALA A 276 -11.38 -21.33 20.93
C ALA A 276 -11.93 -21.41 19.50
N LEU A 277 -12.56 -22.54 19.15
CA LEU A 277 -13.18 -22.80 17.85
C LEU A 277 -14.64 -22.32 17.77
N GLY A 278 -15.11 -21.57 18.77
CA GLY A 278 -16.44 -20.92 18.77
C GLY A 278 -17.60 -21.81 19.20
N LEU A 279 -17.32 -22.96 19.82
CA LEU A 279 -18.31 -23.93 20.29
C LEU A 279 -18.54 -23.83 21.80
N LYS A 280 -19.66 -24.37 22.31
CA LYS A 280 -19.83 -24.56 23.75
C LYS A 280 -19.08 -25.81 24.18
N VAL A 281 -18.66 -25.80 25.44
CA VAL A 281 -18.00 -26.94 26.07
C VAL A 281 -18.94 -28.15 26.10
N GLY A 282 -18.58 -29.22 25.39
CA GLY A 282 -19.36 -30.44 25.26
C GLY A 282 -20.12 -30.59 23.93
N ASP A 283 -20.08 -29.59 23.05
CA ASP A 283 -20.73 -29.66 21.73
C ASP A 283 -19.93 -30.55 20.75
N LEU A 284 -18.62 -30.69 20.97
CA LEU A 284 -17.75 -31.47 20.10
C LEU A 284 -17.72 -32.94 20.52
N THR A 285 -18.45 -33.79 19.77
CA THR A 285 -18.72 -35.19 20.12
C THR A 285 -18.36 -36.20 19.04
N THR A 286 -18.09 -35.76 17.81
CA THR A 286 -17.73 -36.64 16.69
C THR A 286 -16.46 -36.18 15.97
N VAL A 287 -15.85 -37.10 15.21
CA VAL A 287 -14.70 -36.78 14.34
C VAL A 287 -15.11 -35.86 13.20
N GLU A 288 -16.26 -36.09 12.57
CA GLU A 288 -16.78 -35.26 11.48
C GLU A 288 -16.95 -33.80 11.89
N GLN A 289 -17.47 -33.56 13.10
CA GLN A 289 -17.55 -32.20 13.65
C GLN A 289 -16.16 -31.57 13.84
N ALA A 290 -15.16 -32.36 14.27
CA ALA A 290 -13.80 -31.86 14.48
C ALA A 290 -13.08 -31.55 13.16
N GLU A 291 -13.25 -32.40 12.14
CA GLU A 291 -12.69 -32.19 10.80
C GLU A 291 -13.29 -30.96 10.11
N ALA A 292 -14.57 -30.66 10.35
CA ALA A 292 -15.24 -29.49 9.82
C ALA A 292 -14.76 -28.14 10.41
N LEU A 293 -13.91 -28.15 11.46
CA LEU A 293 -13.40 -26.93 12.10
C LEU A 293 -12.08 -26.45 11.52
N GLU A 294 -11.50 -27.14 10.53
CA GLU A 294 -10.29 -26.69 9.83
C GLU A 294 -10.44 -25.24 9.32
N GLY A 295 -9.59 -24.32 9.80
CA GLY A 295 -9.62 -22.91 9.41
C GLY A 295 -10.76 -22.10 10.03
N ALA A 296 -11.43 -22.60 11.08
CA ALA A 296 -12.51 -21.89 11.74
C ALA A 296 -12.05 -20.53 12.31
N GLN A 297 -12.87 -19.49 12.09
CA GLN A 297 -12.70 -18.20 12.76
C GLN A 297 -12.67 -18.37 14.28
N GLY A 298 -13.61 -19.13 14.83
CA GLY A 298 -13.71 -19.34 16.27
C GLY A 298 -13.89 -18.02 17.02
N ILE A 299 -13.09 -17.81 18.06
CA ILE A 299 -13.09 -16.56 18.85
C ILE A 299 -12.14 -15.48 18.30
N CYS A 300 -11.58 -15.69 17.12
CA CYS A 300 -10.75 -14.69 16.47
C CYS A 300 -11.57 -13.49 15.98
N PRO A 301 -10.92 -12.32 15.76
CA PRO A 301 -11.55 -11.19 15.09
C PRO A 301 -12.09 -11.55 13.70
N ASP A 302 -13.04 -10.78 13.20
CA ASP A 302 -13.55 -10.95 11.84
C ASP A 302 -12.41 -10.79 10.81
N GLY A 303 -12.34 -11.71 9.84
CA GLY A 303 -11.24 -11.77 8.88
C GLY A 303 -9.97 -12.44 9.40
N TRP A 304 -10.04 -13.10 10.56
CA TRP A 304 -8.96 -13.89 11.15
C TRP A 304 -9.47 -15.29 11.51
N HIS A 305 -8.56 -16.25 11.67
CA HIS A 305 -8.91 -17.61 12.08
C HIS A 305 -7.90 -18.25 13.04
N ILE A 306 -8.35 -19.33 13.68
CA ILE A 306 -7.51 -20.21 14.49
C ILE A 306 -6.61 -21.01 13.54
N PRO A 307 -5.28 -21.06 13.74
CA PRO A 307 -4.35 -21.54 12.74
C PRO A 307 -4.52 -23.02 12.39
N THR A 308 -4.35 -23.33 11.12
CA THR A 308 -4.30 -24.69 10.61
C THR A 308 -2.91 -25.32 10.78
N VAL A 309 -2.84 -26.65 10.67
CA VAL A 309 -1.57 -27.39 10.67
C VAL A 309 -0.69 -27.00 9.49
N ASN A 310 -1.28 -26.67 8.35
CA ASN A 310 -0.53 -26.21 7.18
C ASN A 310 0.18 -24.88 7.47
N GLU A 311 -0.48 -23.96 8.17
CA GLU A 311 0.10 -22.67 8.55
C GLU A 311 1.12 -22.82 9.68
N ILE A 312 0.84 -23.69 10.66
CA ILE A 312 1.80 -24.08 11.69
C ILE A 312 3.10 -24.56 11.04
N VAL A 313 3.02 -25.51 10.11
CA VAL A 313 4.20 -26.10 9.44
C VAL A 313 4.85 -25.14 8.47
N ALA A 314 4.08 -24.31 7.76
CA ALA A 314 4.62 -23.27 6.90
C ALA A 314 5.46 -22.25 7.69
N LEU A 315 5.04 -21.93 8.91
CA LEU A 315 5.76 -21.01 9.79
C LEU A 315 6.99 -21.68 10.42
N VAL A 316 6.80 -22.81 11.10
CA VAL A 316 7.81 -23.35 12.05
C VAL A 316 8.49 -24.63 11.57
N GLY A 317 8.05 -25.18 10.44
CA GLY A 317 8.68 -26.33 9.77
C GLY A 317 8.49 -27.68 10.44
N LYS A 318 8.08 -27.72 11.70
CA LYS A 318 7.97 -28.95 12.46
C LYS A 318 6.64 -29.06 13.19
N ALA A 319 5.97 -30.19 13.02
CA ALA A 319 4.89 -30.65 13.90
C ALA A 319 5.09 -32.14 14.23
N VAL A 320 4.41 -32.60 15.27
CA VAL A 320 4.38 -34.03 15.61
C VAL A 320 3.71 -34.87 14.51
N SER A 321 4.06 -36.16 14.46
CA SER A 321 3.53 -37.14 13.49
C SER A 321 2.00 -37.11 13.36
N PRO A 322 1.43 -37.29 12.15
CA PRO A 322 2.08 -37.73 10.90
C PRO A 322 2.66 -36.62 10.03
N ILE A 323 2.76 -35.40 10.54
CA ILE A 323 3.18 -34.25 9.74
C ILE A 323 4.68 -34.33 9.42
N GLU A 324 5.01 -34.27 8.14
CA GLU A 324 6.40 -34.24 7.67
C GLU A 324 7.08 -32.92 8.01
N THR A 325 8.40 -32.97 8.24
CA THR A 325 9.19 -31.78 8.51
C THR A 325 9.35 -30.98 7.21
N ASN A 326 8.99 -29.70 7.24
CA ASN A 326 9.34 -28.74 6.20
C ASN A 326 10.61 -27.97 6.62
N GLU A 327 11.77 -28.43 6.15
CA GLU A 327 13.06 -27.79 6.46
C GLU A 327 13.26 -26.41 5.80
N ASN A 328 12.40 -26.03 4.86
CA ASN A 328 12.43 -24.72 4.18
C ASN A 328 11.59 -23.67 4.90
N ALA A 329 10.89 -24.03 5.98
CA ALA A 329 10.14 -23.07 6.77
C ALA A 329 11.09 -22.01 7.38
N PRO A 330 10.67 -20.75 7.45
CA PRO A 330 11.56 -19.62 7.76
C PRO A 330 12.16 -19.68 9.17
N TYR A 331 11.50 -20.39 10.09
CA TYR A 331 11.94 -20.47 11.48
C TYR A 331 12.47 -21.85 11.88
N TYR A 332 12.57 -22.80 10.93
CA TYR A 332 13.16 -24.10 11.19
C TYR A 332 14.68 -24.01 11.35
N ASP A 333 15.19 -24.53 12.47
CA ASP A 333 16.62 -24.59 12.78
C ASP A 333 17.10 -26.04 12.62
N LYS A 334 17.96 -26.26 11.62
CA LYS A 334 18.48 -27.58 11.25
C LYS A 334 19.33 -28.20 12.37
N ASP A 335 20.04 -27.39 13.15
CA ASP A 335 20.89 -27.87 14.23
C ASP A 335 20.04 -28.31 15.41
N LYS A 336 18.97 -27.56 15.71
CA LYS A 336 17.98 -27.94 16.72
C LYS A 336 17.03 -29.05 16.27
N LYS A 337 16.94 -29.32 14.96
CA LYS A 337 15.92 -30.20 14.34
C LYS A 337 14.48 -29.81 14.71
N ASN A 338 14.28 -28.52 14.95
CA ASN A 338 13.07 -27.91 15.49
C ASN A 338 13.04 -26.44 15.08
N ALA A 339 11.90 -25.77 15.20
CA ALA A 339 11.90 -24.32 15.05
C ALA A 339 12.55 -23.60 16.23
N SER A 340 13.20 -22.49 15.96
CA SER A 340 13.91 -21.66 16.96
C SER A 340 13.02 -20.52 17.45
N LEU A 341 12.75 -20.49 18.76
CA LEU A 341 12.05 -19.37 19.41
C LEU A 341 12.77 -18.04 19.19
N GLU A 342 14.10 -18.06 19.20
CA GLU A 342 14.93 -16.86 19.01
C GLU A 342 14.72 -16.26 17.62
N LEU A 343 14.79 -17.08 16.56
CA LEU A 343 14.57 -16.62 15.18
C LEU A 343 13.14 -16.08 14.99
N LEU A 344 12.16 -16.79 15.55
CA LEU A 344 10.75 -16.43 15.48
C LEU A 344 10.47 -15.10 16.20
N ASN A 345 11.05 -14.93 17.39
CA ASN A 345 10.85 -13.72 18.21
C ASN A 345 11.67 -12.52 17.72
N ALA A 346 12.80 -12.75 17.04
CA ALA A 346 13.54 -11.67 16.38
C ALA A 346 12.70 -10.95 15.31
N ASP A 347 11.71 -11.63 14.72
CA ASP A 347 10.76 -11.05 13.78
C ASP A 347 9.45 -10.58 14.45
N GLY A 348 9.39 -10.57 15.79
CA GLY A 348 8.30 -9.96 16.55
C GLY A 348 7.10 -10.85 16.82
N PHE A 349 7.19 -12.17 16.60
CA PHE A 349 6.10 -13.08 16.98
C PHE A 349 5.85 -13.04 18.49
N ASN A 350 6.87 -12.83 19.33
CA ASN A 350 6.76 -12.77 20.79
C ASN A 350 6.17 -14.05 21.42
N ALA A 351 6.57 -15.23 20.94
CA ALA A 351 6.24 -16.50 21.58
C ALA A 351 6.92 -16.65 22.94
N ASN A 352 6.16 -17.16 23.91
CA ASN A 352 6.65 -17.55 25.22
C ASN A 352 5.92 -18.83 25.67
N ALA A 353 6.39 -19.49 26.72
CA ALA A 353 5.66 -20.58 27.36
C ALA A 353 4.63 -20.00 28.34
N TRP A 354 3.36 -19.90 27.92
CA TRP A 354 2.27 -19.40 28.78
C TRP A 354 1.58 -20.49 29.61
N GLY A 355 2.14 -21.69 29.64
CA GLY A 355 1.54 -22.82 30.34
C GLY A 355 0.26 -23.32 29.67
N ALA A 356 -0.45 -24.18 30.39
CA ALA A 356 -1.78 -24.66 30.01
C ALA A 356 -2.54 -25.25 31.20
N VAL A 357 -3.86 -25.35 31.06
CA VAL A 357 -4.73 -26.15 31.92
C VAL A 357 -4.98 -27.50 31.25
N SER A 358 -4.37 -28.55 31.77
CA SER A 358 -4.44 -29.89 31.20
C SER A 358 -5.67 -30.65 31.66
N ILE A 359 -6.48 -31.04 30.68
CA ILE A 359 -7.61 -31.94 30.84
C ILE A 359 -7.44 -32.97 29.73
N VAL A 360 -7.00 -34.17 30.10
CA VAL A 360 -6.50 -35.15 29.12
C VAL A 360 -7.62 -35.74 28.26
N ASP A 361 -8.82 -35.87 28.82
CA ASP A 361 -9.97 -36.52 28.18
C ASP A 361 -11.28 -36.16 28.92
N ASN A 362 -12.42 -36.60 28.37
CA ASN A 362 -13.77 -36.35 28.87
C ASN A 362 -14.11 -37.05 30.19
N THR A 363 -13.29 -37.97 30.66
CA THR A 363 -13.53 -38.72 31.91
C THR A 363 -12.99 -37.98 33.14
N ARG A 364 -12.25 -36.89 32.93
CA ARG A 364 -11.61 -36.14 34.00
C ARG A 364 -12.61 -35.24 34.73
N THR A 365 -12.54 -35.27 36.06
CA THR A 365 -13.30 -34.40 36.96
C THR A 365 -12.43 -33.31 37.59
N SER A 366 -11.13 -33.29 37.29
CA SER A 366 -10.18 -32.26 37.71
C SER A 366 -9.11 -32.07 36.66
N ALA A 367 -8.69 -30.83 36.47
CA ALA A 367 -7.58 -30.42 35.63
C ALA A 367 -6.26 -30.39 36.43
N THR A 368 -5.14 -30.31 35.70
CA THR A 368 -3.83 -30.00 36.27
C THR A 368 -3.20 -28.82 35.53
N LEU A 369 -2.29 -28.09 36.18
CA LEU A 369 -1.52 -27.06 35.50
C LEU A 369 -0.28 -27.66 34.84
N MET A 370 -0.03 -27.25 33.59
CA MET A 370 1.14 -27.62 32.81
C MET A 370 2.03 -26.39 32.57
N GLY A 371 3.34 -26.60 32.56
CA GLY A 371 4.32 -25.56 32.30
C GLY A 371 5.47 -25.53 33.31
N PHE A 372 5.30 -26.11 34.49
CA PHE A 372 6.39 -26.24 35.46
C PHE A 372 7.39 -27.32 35.04
N LEU A 373 8.69 -27.02 35.15
CA LEU A 373 9.77 -27.99 34.99
C LEU A 373 10.82 -27.76 36.08
N LYS A 374 11.11 -28.78 36.89
CA LYS A 374 12.06 -28.64 38.01
C LYS A 374 13.47 -28.20 37.59
N THR A 375 13.89 -28.53 36.36
CA THR A 375 15.20 -28.13 35.81
C THR A 375 15.18 -26.74 35.15
N TYR A 376 14.04 -26.05 35.15
CA TYR A 376 13.87 -24.72 34.59
C TYR A 376 12.98 -23.89 35.54
N THR A 377 13.62 -23.22 36.51
CA THR A 377 12.94 -22.49 37.59
C THR A 377 12.89 -20.98 37.37
N GLU A 378 13.38 -20.49 36.23
CA GLU A 378 13.40 -19.06 35.87
C GLU A 378 12.04 -18.57 35.35
N GLY A 379 11.15 -19.48 34.99
CA GLY A 379 9.86 -19.16 34.41
C GLY A 379 9.05 -20.41 34.09
N VAL A 380 7.95 -20.20 33.37
CA VAL A 380 7.16 -21.30 32.81
C VAL A 380 7.94 -21.92 31.64
N ALA A 381 8.13 -23.23 31.65
CA ALA A 381 9.02 -23.93 30.72
C ALA A 381 8.34 -24.31 29.39
N SER A 382 7.04 -24.57 29.42
CA SER A 382 6.27 -24.99 28.24
C SER A 382 4.85 -24.44 28.26
N GLY A 383 4.20 -24.40 27.11
CA GLY A 383 2.79 -24.02 26.98
C GLY A 383 2.19 -24.54 25.68
N TYR A 384 0.97 -24.14 25.40
CA TYR A 384 0.26 -24.51 24.18
C TYR A 384 -0.48 -23.32 23.56
N ILE A 385 -0.59 -23.34 22.23
CA ILE A 385 -1.47 -22.44 21.48
C ILE A 385 -2.44 -23.31 20.67
N CYS A 386 -3.73 -23.02 20.75
CA CYS A 386 -4.76 -23.72 19.99
C CYS A 386 -4.52 -23.61 18.47
N GLY A 387 -4.87 -24.68 17.76
CA GLY A 387 -5.06 -24.66 16.32
C GLY A 387 -6.34 -25.41 15.96
N SER A 388 -6.69 -25.40 14.67
CA SER A 388 -8.01 -25.80 14.18
C SER A 388 -8.03 -27.15 13.47
N SER A 389 -6.88 -27.66 13.07
CA SER A 389 -6.81 -28.89 12.28
C SER A 389 -6.94 -30.12 13.15
N TYR A 390 -7.87 -31.00 12.81
CA TYR A 390 -8.06 -32.27 13.50
C TYR A 390 -6.78 -33.15 13.41
N ALA A 391 -6.44 -33.80 14.53
CA ALA A 391 -5.18 -34.53 14.67
C ALA A 391 -5.30 -35.96 15.19
N GLY A 392 -6.47 -36.34 15.70
CA GLY A 392 -6.72 -37.70 16.18
C GLY A 392 -7.88 -37.80 17.18
N VAL A 393 -8.30 -39.04 17.42
CA VAL A 393 -9.39 -39.39 18.32
C VAL A 393 -9.00 -40.57 19.20
N SER A 394 -9.56 -40.61 20.40
CA SER A 394 -9.65 -41.83 21.20
C SER A 394 -11.08 -42.01 21.69
N TYR A 395 -11.50 -43.26 21.81
CA TYR A 395 -12.84 -43.65 22.24
C TYR A 395 -12.82 -44.21 23.67
N ASN A 396 -13.99 -44.27 24.31
CA ASN A 396 -14.11 -44.75 25.69
C ASN A 396 -13.64 -46.20 25.83
N THR A 397 -13.98 -47.02 24.84
CA THR A 397 -13.42 -48.35 24.62
C THR A 397 -12.45 -48.28 23.44
N LYS A 398 -11.25 -48.82 23.62
CA LYS A 398 -10.20 -48.78 22.59
C LYS A 398 -10.72 -49.39 21.28
N ASP A 399 -10.53 -48.66 20.18
CA ASP A 399 -10.90 -49.05 18.82
C ASP A 399 -12.41 -49.28 18.57
N ASP A 400 -13.29 -48.84 19.48
CA ASP A 400 -14.75 -48.94 19.35
C ASP A 400 -15.40 -47.55 19.24
N THR A 401 -15.79 -47.20 18.01
CA THR A 401 -16.42 -45.91 17.68
C THR A 401 -17.79 -45.73 18.31
N THR A 402 -18.48 -46.82 18.66
CA THR A 402 -19.83 -46.78 19.26
C THR A 402 -19.79 -46.46 20.75
N SER A 403 -18.63 -46.63 21.40
CA SER A 403 -18.43 -46.31 22.81
C SER A 403 -18.42 -44.80 23.11
N GLY A 404 -18.42 -43.96 22.06
CA GLY A 404 -18.39 -42.51 22.17
C GLY A 404 -16.96 -41.96 22.31
N VAL A 405 -16.80 -40.70 21.90
CA VAL A 405 -15.53 -39.99 21.94
C VAL A 405 -15.06 -39.76 23.38
N LYS A 406 -13.86 -40.26 23.67
CA LYS A 406 -13.16 -40.00 24.93
C LYS A 406 -12.31 -38.73 24.86
N ASN A 407 -11.62 -38.54 23.73
CA ASN A 407 -10.82 -37.35 23.48
C ASN A 407 -10.68 -37.10 21.98
N LEU A 408 -10.81 -35.85 21.56
CA LEU A 408 -10.39 -35.36 20.25
C LEU A 408 -9.10 -34.56 20.40
N GLN A 409 -8.29 -34.52 19.36
CA GLN A 409 -7.06 -33.75 19.33
C GLN A 409 -7.04 -32.82 18.14
N PHE A 410 -6.45 -31.65 18.36
CA PHE A 410 -6.16 -30.66 17.32
C PHE A 410 -4.67 -30.40 17.26
N PHE A 411 -4.16 -30.08 16.07
CA PHE A 411 -2.82 -29.55 15.92
C PHE A 411 -2.81 -28.12 16.44
N GLY A 412 -1.83 -27.80 17.28
CA GLY A 412 -1.57 -26.46 17.81
C GLY A 412 -0.07 -26.26 18.00
N PHE A 413 0.36 -25.12 18.54
CA PHE A 413 1.78 -24.90 18.86
C PHE A 413 2.13 -25.35 20.28
N MET A 414 3.41 -25.66 20.50
CA MET A 414 4.01 -25.96 21.79
C MET A 414 5.33 -25.18 21.92
N PRO A 415 5.32 -23.96 22.48
CA PRO A 415 6.53 -23.26 22.92
C PRO A 415 7.23 -24.01 24.05
N MET A 416 8.56 -24.09 23.97
CA MET A 416 9.44 -24.72 24.96
C MET A 416 10.62 -23.77 25.28
N MET A 417 10.50 -23.03 26.38
CA MET A 417 11.51 -22.04 26.79
C MET A 417 12.79 -22.69 27.31
N ASN A 418 12.68 -23.87 27.94
CA ASN A 418 13.81 -24.58 28.51
C ASN A 418 14.84 -25.05 27.47
N ASN A 419 14.46 -25.18 26.20
CA ASN A 419 15.36 -25.55 25.11
C ASN A 419 15.26 -24.60 23.89
N GLY A 420 14.52 -23.49 24.00
CA GLY A 420 14.39 -22.48 22.95
C GLY A 420 13.72 -22.98 21.67
N THR A 421 12.77 -23.92 21.76
CA THR A 421 12.07 -24.50 20.59
C THR A 421 10.58 -24.14 20.52
N PHE A 422 10.02 -24.15 19.30
CA PHE A 422 8.61 -23.81 19.06
C PHE A 422 8.04 -24.65 17.91
N ASN A 423 7.26 -25.69 18.22
CA ASN A 423 6.82 -26.65 17.20
C ASN A 423 5.33 -26.96 17.29
N GLY A 424 4.77 -27.52 16.22
CA GLY A 424 3.43 -28.08 16.24
C GLY A 424 3.32 -29.33 17.13
N SER A 425 2.23 -29.44 17.88
CA SER A 425 1.92 -30.54 18.80
C SER A 425 0.44 -30.93 18.70
N LYS A 426 0.08 -32.07 19.31
CA LYS A 426 -1.31 -32.53 19.43
C LYS A 426 -1.84 -32.12 20.79
N LEU A 427 -2.90 -31.33 20.76
CA LEU A 427 -3.57 -30.79 21.95
C LEU A 427 -4.88 -31.55 22.13
N SER A 428 -5.18 -31.99 23.36
CA SER A 428 -6.55 -32.44 23.66
C SER A 428 -7.50 -31.27 23.45
N TYR A 429 -8.66 -31.51 22.87
CA TYR A 429 -9.67 -30.48 22.68
C TYR A 429 -10.21 -29.87 23.99
N ARG A 430 -9.96 -30.55 25.12
CA ARG A 430 -10.32 -30.09 26.48
C ARG A 430 -9.24 -29.24 27.13
N ILE A 431 -8.04 -29.14 26.54
CA ILE A 431 -6.92 -28.39 27.12
C ILE A 431 -7.22 -26.89 27.11
N GLY A 432 -6.98 -26.20 28.22
CA GLY A 432 -6.93 -24.74 28.25
C GLY A 432 -5.59 -24.25 27.72
N ALA A 433 -5.56 -23.69 26.52
CA ALA A 433 -4.35 -23.20 25.85
C ALA A 433 -4.53 -21.76 25.36
N SER A 434 -3.43 -21.07 25.10
CA SER A 434 -3.47 -19.72 24.54
C SER A 434 -4.08 -19.72 23.13
N VAL A 435 -4.60 -18.58 22.68
CA VAL A 435 -5.09 -18.40 21.30
C VAL A 435 -4.32 -17.27 20.65
N ARG A 436 -3.84 -17.54 19.43
CA ARG A 436 -3.31 -16.55 18.50
C ARG A 436 -3.90 -16.80 17.13
N CYS A 437 -4.41 -15.74 16.52
CA CYS A 437 -5.08 -15.83 15.24
C CYS A 437 -4.14 -15.46 14.10
N VAL A 438 -4.47 -15.95 12.91
CA VAL A 438 -3.82 -15.60 11.65
C VAL A 438 -4.83 -14.92 10.73
N LYS A 439 -4.40 -13.87 10.02
CA LYS A 439 -5.26 -13.09 9.12
C LYS A 439 -5.59 -13.91 7.89
N ASN A 440 -6.84 -13.87 7.45
CA ASN A 440 -7.28 -14.51 6.21
C ASN A 440 -6.52 -13.92 5.01
N GLN A 441 -6.17 -14.77 4.04
CA GLN A 441 -5.49 -14.37 2.81
C GLN A 441 -6.44 -13.97 1.70
#